data_AF-A0A957IMV1-F1
#
_entry.id   AF-A0A957IMV1-F1
#
_cell.length_a   1.000
_cell.length_b   1.000
_cell.length_c   1.000
_cell.angle_alpha   90.00
_cell.angle_beta   90.00
_cell.angle_gamma   90.00
#
_symmetry.space_group_name_H-M   'P 1'
#
loop_
_entity.id
_entity.type
_entity.pdbx_description
1 polymer ?
#
loop_
_entity_poly.entity_id
_entity_poly.type
_entity_poly.pdbx_seq_one_letter_code
_entity_poly.pdbx_strand_id
1 'polypeptide(L)'
;PSLTPTGGPTATPTASPTQTPTATPTVTPSPTLTPTPTLTPTPIVGETAVINIGSTGALSAVRVPGGVTVARLLDGDVVIIQAGHANFGGDLWQEIRTVNGTLGWVPVTALDFGEENNQ
;
A
#
# COMPACT_ATOMS: atom_id res chain seq x y z
N PRO A 1 -66.65 85.78 -29.32
CA PRO A 1 -66.39 84.55 -30.11
C PRO A 1 -64.87 84.30 -30.18
N SER A 2 -64.46 83.16 -29.62
CA SER A 2 -63.24 82.35 -29.76
C SER A 2 -61.88 83.00 -30.14
N LEU A 3 -60.92 82.93 -29.21
CA LEU A 3 -59.47 82.95 -29.48
C LEU A 3 -59.02 81.50 -29.76
N THR A 4 -58.47 81.21 -30.93
CA THR A 4 -57.86 79.89 -31.25
C THR A 4 -56.34 79.92 -31.09
N PRO A 5 -55.74 78.91 -30.43
CA PRO A 5 -54.37 78.95 -29.94
C PRO A 5 -53.30 78.44 -30.91
N THR A 6 -52.10 78.92 -30.62
CA THR A 6 -50.74 78.60 -31.06
C THR A 6 -50.36 77.12 -30.98
N GLY A 7 -49.48 76.65 -31.89
CA GLY A 7 -48.76 75.37 -31.74
C GLY A 7 -47.32 75.50 -32.22
N GLY A 8 -46.37 75.56 -31.28
CA GLY A 8 -44.94 75.82 -31.48
C GLY A 8 -44.09 74.57 -31.85
N PRO A 9 -42.76 74.71 -31.85
CA PRO A 9 -41.85 73.77 -32.51
C PRO A 9 -41.77 72.40 -31.83
N THR A 10 -41.76 71.37 -32.68
CA THR A 10 -41.59 69.96 -32.32
C THR A 10 -40.16 69.71 -31.80
N ALA A 11 -40.04 69.19 -30.58
CA ALA A 11 -38.77 68.74 -30.03
C ALA A 11 -38.39 67.35 -30.59
N THR A 12 -37.18 67.24 -31.13
CA THR A 12 -36.61 65.99 -31.63
C THR A 12 -36.01 65.17 -30.49
N PRO A 13 -36.27 63.85 -30.37
CA PRO A 13 -35.65 63.04 -29.33
C PRO A 13 -34.19 62.69 -29.66
N THR A 14 -33.30 62.86 -28.69
CA THR A 14 -31.89 62.48 -28.76
C THR A 14 -31.70 61.04 -28.27
N ALA A 15 -31.06 60.18 -29.07
CA ALA A 15 -30.78 58.80 -28.67
C ALA A 15 -29.63 58.73 -27.64
N SER A 16 -29.82 57.95 -26.57
CA SER A 16 -28.85 57.74 -25.50
C SER A 16 -27.93 56.54 -25.79
N PRO A 17 -26.64 56.56 -25.44
CA PRO A 17 -25.73 55.45 -25.69
C PRO A 17 -26.02 54.26 -24.75
N THR A 18 -26.07 53.05 -25.32
CA THR A 18 -26.22 51.81 -24.57
C THR A 18 -24.83 51.26 -24.22
N GLN A 19 -24.57 50.98 -22.94
CA GLN A 19 -23.31 50.37 -22.51
C GLN A 19 -23.32 48.87 -22.79
N THR A 20 -22.28 48.38 -23.45
CA THR A 20 -22.09 46.96 -23.78
C THR A 20 -21.42 46.23 -22.61
N PRO A 21 -21.90 45.07 -22.16
CA PRO A 21 -21.22 44.31 -21.11
C PRO A 21 -19.93 43.66 -21.64
N THR A 22 -18.85 43.81 -20.89
CA THR A 22 -17.57 43.15 -21.16
C THR A 22 -17.55 41.77 -20.51
N ALA A 23 -17.23 40.72 -21.27
CA ALA A 23 -17.10 39.37 -20.74
C ALA A 23 -15.79 39.20 -19.94
N THR A 24 -15.89 38.77 -18.69
CA THR A 24 -14.73 38.48 -17.82
C THR A 24 -14.28 37.03 -18.04
N PRO A 25 -12.96 36.75 -18.18
CA PRO A 25 -12.48 35.39 -18.33
C PRO A 25 -12.69 34.58 -17.05
N THR A 26 -13.19 33.36 -17.19
CA THR A 26 -13.43 32.42 -16.09
C THR A 26 -12.20 31.53 -15.90
N VAL A 27 -11.63 31.52 -14.69
CA VAL A 27 -10.49 30.64 -14.36
C VAL A 27 -10.97 29.19 -14.33
N THR A 28 -10.37 28.33 -15.16
CA THR A 28 -10.68 26.90 -15.18
C THR A 28 -9.85 26.20 -14.09
N PRO A 29 -10.44 25.33 -13.24
CA PRO A 29 -9.69 24.60 -12.23
C PRO A 29 -8.71 23.61 -12.89
N SER A 30 -7.48 23.59 -12.40
CA SER A 30 -6.43 22.64 -12.82
C SER A 30 -6.71 21.24 -12.22
N PRO A 31 -6.36 20.14 -12.92
CA PRO A 31 -6.48 18.81 -12.35
C PRO A 31 -5.58 18.66 -11.12
N THR A 32 -6.16 18.16 -10.03
CA THR A 32 -5.44 17.77 -8.81
C THR A 32 -4.87 16.37 -8.96
N LEU A 33 -3.66 16.15 -8.44
CA LEU A 33 -3.03 14.83 -8.40
C LEU A 33 -3.77 13.92 -7.42
N THR A 34 -4.19 12.75 -7.89
CA THR A 34 -4.78 11.70 -7.06
C THR A 34 -3.68 11.06 -6.21
N PRO A 35 -3.86 10.85 -4.90
CA PRO A 35 -2.86 10.17 -4.08
C PRO A 35 -2.67 8.72 -4.54
N THR A 36 -1.42 8.30 -4.69
CA THR A 36 -1.04 6.92 -4.99
C THR A 36 -1.23 6.05 -3.74
N PRO A 37 -1.80 4.83 -3.84
CA PRO A 37 -1.91 3.94 -2.69
C PRO A 37 -0.53 3.59 -2.14
N THR A 38 -0.35 3.73 -0.83
CA THR A 38 0.83 3.26 -0.11
C THR A 38 0.66 1.79 0.28
N LEU A 39 1.67 0.96 0.00
CA LEU A 39 1.69 -0.43 0.47
C LEU A 39 1.75 -0.45 1.99
N THR A 40 0.68 -0.94 2.63
CA THR A 40 0.66 -1.16 4.08
C THR A 40 1.25 -2.55 4.34
N PRO A 41 2.31 -2.70 5.14
CA PRO A 41 2.85 -4.02 5.47
C PRO A 41 1.77 -4.85 6.16
N THR A 42 1.58 -6.08 5.72
CA THR A 42 0.65 -7.01 6.38
C THR A 42 1.33 -7.57 7.63
N PRO A 43 0.70 -7.47 8.81
CA PRO A 43 1.28 -8.06 10.02
C PRO A 43 1.43 -9.58 9.85
N ILE A 44 2.55 -10.12 10.34
CA ILE A 44 2.74 -11.57 10.42
C ILE A 44 1.80 -12.09 11.53
N VAL A 45 0.91 -13.01 11.18
CA VAL A 45 0.01 -13.68 12.12
C VAL A 45 0.53 -15.10 12.32
N GLY A 46 1.01 -15.41 13.52
CA GLY A 46 1.51 -16.74 13.89
C GLY A 46 2.76 -16.68 14.77
N GLU A 47 3.12 -17.83 15.35
CA GLU A 47 4.39 -18.01 16.04
C GLU A 47 5.54 -17.88 15.03
N THR A 48 6.61 -17.22 15.45
CA THR A 48 7.80 -17.00 14.62
C THR A 48 9.03 -17.53 15.32
N ALA A 49 10.01 -17.96 14.55
CA ALA A 49 11.35 -18.27 15.05
C ALA A 49 12.40 -17.57 14.18
N VAL A 50 13.59 -17.44 14.74
CA VAL A 50 14.76 -16.91 14.05
C VAL A 50 15.67 -18.09 13.68
N ILE A 51 16.24 -18.06 12.47
CA ILE A 51 17.27 -19.03 12.08
C ILE A 51 18.56 -18.71 12.86
N ASN A 52 19.01 -19.66 13.68
CA ASN A 52 20.25 -19.55 14.46
C ASN A 52 21.21 -20.67 14.05
N ILE A 53 22.09 -20.36 13.09
CA ILE A 53 23.07 -21.29 12.52
C ILE A 53 24.51 -20.80 12.68
N GLY A 54 24.74 -19.78 13.53
CA GLY A 54 26.06 -19.29 13.89
C GLY A 54 26.85 -18.71 12.70
N SER A 55 26.16 -18.07 11.75
CA SER A 55 26.74 -17.32 10.62
C SER A 55 27.65 -18.08 9.64
N THR A 56 27.86 -19.39 9.77
CA THR A 56 28.87 -20.13 8.98
C THR A 56 28.37 -20.56 7.59
N GLY A 57 27.13 -20.24 7.23
CA GLY A 57 26.58 -20.59 5.92
C GLY A 57 25.12 -20.23 5.77
N ALA A 58 24.41 -21.03 4.98
CA ALA A 58 22.97 -20.91 4.85
C ALA A 58 22.30 -22.26 5.07
N LEU A 59 21.18 -22.20 5.76
CA LEU A 59 20.29 -23.34 5.95
C LEU A 59 19.48 -23.56 4.69
N SER A 60 19.32 -24.83 4.31
CA SER A 60 18.44 -25.21 3.20
C SER A 60 17.08 -25.59 3.75
N ALA A 61 16.06 -24.82 3.43
CA ALA A 61 14.68 -25.25 3.62
C ALA A 61 14.32 -26.21 2.48
N VAL A 62 13.81 -27.40 2.82
CA VAL A 62 13.48 -28.45 1.84
C VAL A 62 11.97 -28.61 1.69
N ARG A 63 11.49 -29.08 0.54
CA ARG A 63 10.04 -29.25 0.30
C ARG A 63 9.39 -30.23 1.29
N VAL A 64 10.13 -31.27 1.64
CA VAL A 64 9.81 -32.30 2.61
C VAL A 64 11.15 -32.76 3.22
N PRO A 65 11.18 -33.31 4.45
CA PRO A 65 12.41 -33.83 5.03
C PRO A 65 13.09 -34.84 4.08
N GLY A 66 14.38 -34.65 3.81
CA GLY A 66 15.15 -35.45 2.83
C GLY A 66 14.89 -35.14 1.35
N GLY A 67 14.02 -34.16 1.05
CA GLY A 67 13.66 -33.75 -0.30
C GLY A 67 14.57 -32.67 -0.90
N VAL A 68 14.07 -32.01 -1.94
CA VAL A 68 14.79 -30.94 -2.64
C VAL A 68 14.71 -29.61 -1.89
N THR A 69 15.79 -28.82 -1.95
CA THR A 69 15.84 -27.46 -1.42
C THR A 69 14.89 -26.53 -2.19
N VAL A 70 14.11 -25.75 -1.44
CA VAL A 70 13.13 -24.77 -1.94
C VAL A 70 13.46 -23.33 -1.54
N ALA A 71 14.25 -23.14 -0.48
CA ALA A 71 14.77 -21.82 -0.10
C ALA A 71 16.12 -21.95 0.61
N ARG A 72 16.90 -20.86 0.54
CA ARG A 72 18.15 -20.69 1.26
C ARG A 72 17.93 -19.63 2.32
N LEU A 73 18.10 -20.00 3.59
CA LEU A 73 17.88 -19.14 4.75
C LEU A 73 19.21 -18.79 5.40
N LEU A 74 19.37 -17.54 5.79
CA LEU A 74 20.55 -17.04 6.46
C LEU A 74 20.34 -16.98 7.96
N ASP A 75 21.45 -16.91 8.69
CA ASP A 75 21.45 -16.62 10.12
C ASP A 75 20.72 -15.29 10.38
N GLY A 76 19.79 -15.29 11.34
CA GLY A 76 18.93 -14.15 11.65
C GLY A 76 17.65 -14.04 10.80
N ASP A 77 17.44 -14.90 9.80
CA ASP A 77 16.18 -14.88 9.03
C ASP A 77 14.99 -15.22 9.93
N VAL A 78 13.93 -14.41 9.84
CA VAL A 78 12.67 -14.67 10.54
C VAL A 78 11.81 -15.58 9.68
N VAL A 79 11.32 -16.66 10.28
CA VAL A 79 10.39 -17.60 9.65
C VAL A 79 9.13 -17.75 10.50
N ILE A 80 8.02 -18.05 9.83
CA ILE A 80 6.72 -18.28 10.45
C ILE A 80 6.58 -19.78 10.66
N ILE A 81 6.29 -20.18 11.90
CA ILE A 81 6.13 -21.58 12.28
C ILE A 81 4.78 -22.09 11.77
N GLN A 82 4.79 -23.28 11.15
CA GLN A 82 3.58 -24.01 10.75
C GLN A 82 3.39 -25.22 11.67
N ALA A 83 2.17 -25.75 11.70
CA ALA A 83 1.81 -26.86 12.58
C ALA A 83 2.50 -28.21 12.22
N GLY A 84 3.16 -28.29 11.07
CA GLY A 84 3.83 -29.51 10.60
C GLY A 84 5.10 -29.84 11.39
N HIS A 85 5.18 -31.09 11.87
CA HIS A 85 6.36 -31.65 12.54
C HIS A 85 6.66 -33.03 11.96
N ALA A 86 7.94 -33.37 11.79
CA ALA A 86 8.35 -34.67 11.26
C ALA A 86 9.67 -35.14 11.89
N ASN A 87 9.83 -36.45 12.01
CA ASN A 87 11.13 -37.07 12.31
C ASN A 87 11.63 -37.76 11.04
N PHE A 88 12.83 -37.39 10.60
CA PHE A 88 13.46 -37.98 9.43
C PHE A 88 14.96 -38.08 9.64
N GLY A 89 15.51 -39.28 9.46
CA GLY A 89 16.95 -39.53 9.65
C GLY A 89 17.43 -39.39 11.10
N GLY A 90 16.52 -39.30 12.08
CA GLY A 90 16.84 -39.06 13.49
C GLY A 90 16.75 -37.57 13.89
N ASP A 91 16.58 -36.67 12.93
CA ASP A 91 16.41 -35.25 13.16
C ASP A 91 14.93 -34.87 13.21
N LEU A 92 14.59 -33.92 14.08
CA LEU A 92 13.27 -33.31 14.13
C LEU A 92 13.23 -32.13 13.16
N TRP A 93 12.18 -32.11 12.34
CA TRP A 93 11.93 -31.11 11.31
C TRP A 93 10.65 -30.34 11.64
N GLN A 94 10.74 -29.03 11.51
CA GLN A 94 9.63 -28.09 11.59
C GLN A 94 9.24 -27.63 10.20
N GLU A 95 7.94 -27.65 9.91
CA GLU A 95 7.42 -26.93 8.75
C GLU A 95 7.39 -25.44 9.06
N ILE A 96 7.94 -24.64 8.14
CA ILE A 96 8.01 -23.19 8.22
C ILE A 96 7.48 -22.55 6.95
N ARG A 97 7.14 -21.28 7.06
CA ARG A 97 6.86 -20.39 5.93
C ARG A 97 7.79 -19.19 6.00
N THR A 98 8.51 -18.92 4.92
CA THR A 98 9.33 -17.71 4.82
C THR A 98 8.43 -16.48 4.69
N VAL A 99 8.96 -15.31 5.01
CA VAL A 99 8.25 -14.02 4.82
C VAL A 99 7.84 -13.77 3.36
N ASN A 100 8.57 -14.36 2.40
CA ASN A 100 8.24 -14.31 0.98
C ASN A 100 7.16 -15.33 0.57
N GLY A 101 6.63 -16.09 1.52
CA GLY A 101 5.53 -17.02 1.33
C GLY A 101 5.93 -18.46 0.97
N THR A 102 7.22 -18.78 0.90
CA THR A 102 7.70 -20.12 0.56
C THR A 102 7.51 -21.07 1.74
N LEU A 103 6.79 -22.17 1.54
CA LEU A 103 6.69 -23.26 2.51
C LEU A 103 7.89 -24.21 2.36
N GLY A 104 8.45 -24.64 3.49
CA GLY A 104 9.54 -25.60 3.53
C GLY A 104 9.76 -26.16 4.93
N TRP A 105 10.63 -27.16 5.02
CA TRP A 105 10.98 -27.83 6.25
C TRP A 105 12.42 -27.51 6.61
N VAL A 106 12.67 -27.27 7.89
CA VAL A 106 13.99 -27.02 8.45
C VAL A 106 14.19 -27.83 9.74
N PRO A 107 15.43 -28.18 10.12
CA PRO A 107 15.68 -28.82 11.41
C PRO A 107 15.29 -27.90 12.56
N VAL A 108 14.61 -28.45 13.58
CA VAL A 108 14.21 -27.70 14.79
C VAL A 108 15.42 -27.12 15.52
N THR A 109 16.56 -27.79 15.44
CA THR A 109 17.82 -27.35 16.06
C THR A 109 18.39 -26.05 15.48
N ALA A 110 17.94 -25.65 14.29
CA ALA A 110 18.32 -24.39 13.66
C ALA A 110 17.34 -23.25 13.97
N LEU A 111 16.25 -23.54 14.70
CA LEU A 111 15.23 -22.57 15.08
C LEU A 111 15.46 -22.10 16.52
N ASP A 112 15.52 -20.78 16.67
CA ASP A 112 15.47 -20.11 17.95
C ASP A 112 14.11 -19.43 18.09
N PHE A 113 13.27 -19.95 18.99
CA PHE A 113 11.94 -19.42 19.25
C PHE A 113 11.96 -18.15 20.12
N GLY A 114 13.16 -17.72 20.55
CA GLY A 114 13.33 -16.72 21.58
C GLY A 114 12.97 -17.31 22.94
N GLU A 115 13.77 -17.04 23.96
CA GLU A 115 13.33 -17.30 25.32
C GLU A 115 12.09 -16.44 25.60
N GLU A 116 10.93 -17.06 25.77
CA GLU A 116 9.91 -16.47 26.62
C GLU A 116 10.56 -16.28 28.00
N ASN A 117 11.03 -15.05 28.27
CA ASN A 117 11.36 -14.59 29.62
C ASN A 117 10.06 -14.63 30.45
N ASN A 118 9.65 -15.82 30.86
CA ASN A 118 8.59 -16.01 31.81
C ASN A 118 9.21 -15.95 33.21
N GLN A 119 9.08 -14.77 33.81
CA GLN A 119 9.27 -14.49 35.24
C GLN A 119 8.48 -15.46 36.11
#